data_AF-A0A8H7U7G4-F1
#
_entry.id   AF-A0A8H7U7G4-F1
#
_cell.length_a   1.000
_cell.length_b   1.000
_cell.length_c   1.000
_cell.angle_alpha   90.00
_cell.angle_beta   90.00
_cell.angle_gamma   90.00
#
_symmetry.space_group_name_H-M   'P 1'
#
loop_
_entity.id
_entity.type
_entity.pdbx_description
1 polymer ?
#
loop_
_entity_poly.entity_id
_entity_poly.type
_entity_poly.pdbx_seq_one_letter_code
_entity_poly.pdbx_strand_id
1 'polypeptide(L)'
;EYANDPRYRKYVQLVEKNLQTFDAVNEWADIISFLGRLLRSFQAYPQYPIIPRKTTVAKRLAQCLNPGFPAGVHQKTLEVYAYIFETIEPNQLVRDMPLWSAGVFPFVQHAATHVKPQLLSIIEKYYFRLGHELKPCMRGLVIALLPVVEEEGSEYFDK
;
A
#
# COMPACT_ATOMS: atom_id res chain seq x y z
N GLU A 1 18.38 1.06 -14.19
CA GLU A 1 19.13 2.29 -14.54
C GLU A 1 19.97 2.83 -13.37
N TYR A 2 19.46 2.90 -12.14
CA TYR A 2 20.22 3.46 -10.99
C TYR A 2 21.24 2.53 -10.30
N ALA A 3 21.42 1.29 -10.76
CA ALA A 3 22.21 0.27 -10.03
C ALA A 3 23.67 0.69 -9.76
N ASN A 4 24.24 1.52 -10.65
CA ASN A 4 25.61 2.00 -10.53
C ASN A 4 25.74 3.25 -9.63
N ASP A 5 24.63 3.91 -9.28
CA ASP A 5 24.63 5.09 -8.41
C ASP A 5 24.92 4.69 -6.95
N PRO A 6 26.01 5.20 -6.32
CA PRO A 6 26.31 4.92 -4.92
C PRO A 6 25.20 5.34 -3.95
N ARG A 7 24.48 6.43 -4.22
CA ARG A 7 23.36 6.89 -3.37
C ARG A 7 22.17 5.93 -3.49
N TYR A 8 21.89 5.43 -4.69
CA TYR A 8 20.86 4.40 -4.87
C TYR A 8 21.22 3.09 -4.16
N ARG A 9 22.50 2.68 -4.19
CA ARG A 9 22.95 1.50 -3.41
C ARG A 9 22.72 1.68 -1.91
N LYS A 10 22.98 2.87 -1.35
CA LYS A 10 22.66 3.18 0.06
C LYS A 10 21.16 3.14 0.34
N TYR A 11 20.35 3.63 -0.59
CA TYR A 11 18.89 3.55 -0.50
C TYR A 11 18.41 2.09 -0.43
N VAL A 12 18.87 1.24 -1.35
CA VAL A 12 18.55 -0.19 -1.36
C VAL A 12 18.95 -0.85 -0.03
N GLN A 13 20.17 -0.62 0.45
CA GLN A 13 20.67 -1.17 1.71
C GLN A 13 19.83 -0.72 2.92
N LEU A 14 19.42 0.55 2.98
CA LEU A 14 18.58 1.05 4.06
C LEU A 14 17.20 0.37 4.07
N VAL A 15 16.59 0.21 2.89
CA VAL A 15 15.30 -0.48 2.74
C VAL A 15 15.43 -1.95 3.13
N GLU A 16 16.46 -2.65 2.67
CA GLU A 16 16.73 -4.05 3.03
C GLU A 16 16.92 -4.24 4.54
N LYS A 17 17.74 -3.39 5.17
CA LYS A 17 17.96 -3.42 6.61
C LYS A 17 16.65 -3.27 7.37
N ASN A 18 15.79 -2.34 6.96
CA ASN A 18 14.49 -2.16 7.61
C ASN A 18 13.54 -3.32 7.34
N LEU A 19 13.52 -3.88 6.12
CA LEU A 19 12.73 -5.07 5.78
C LEU A 19 13.10 -6.29 6.63
N GLN A 20 14.37 -6.48 6.96
CA GLN A 20 14.83 -7.56 7.85
C GLN A 20 14.28 -7.42 9.28
N THR A 21 13.96 -6.20 9.73
CA THR A 21 13.36 -6.00 11.06
C THR A 21 11.91 -6.51 11.15
N PHE A 22 11.26 -6.78 10.01
CA PHE A 22 9.89 -7.29 10.01
C PHE A 22 9.76 -8.69 10.60
N ASP A 23 10.78 -9.55 10.42
CA ASP A 23 10.72 -10.94 10.91
C ASP A 23 10.83 -11.01 12.45
N ALA A 24 11.19 -9.91 13.12
CA ALA A 24 11.28 -9.80 14.57
C ALA A 24 10.09 -9.06 15.20
N VAL A 25 9.07 -8.70 14.41
CA VAL A 25 7.84 -8.04 14.89
C VAL A 25 6.99 -9.07 15.63
N ASN A 26 6.72 -8.84 16.91
CA ASN A 26 5.90 -9.75 17.72
C ASN A 26 4.54 -9.14 18.10
N GLU A 27 4.43 -7.82 18.11
CA GLU A 27 3.21 -7.11 18.48
C GLU A 27 2.82 -6.03 17.45
N TRP A 28 1.57 -5.58 17.51
CA TRP A 28 1.06 -4.58 16.58
C TRP A 28 1.80 -3.23 16.67
N ALA A 29 2.33 -2.87 17.85
CA ALA A 29 3.13 -1.65 18.03
C ALA A 29 4.47 -1.72 17.28
N ASP A 30 5.07 -2.91 17.19
CA ASP A 30 6.28 -3.14 16.38
C ASP A 30 6.00 -2.96 14.89
N ILE A 31 4.78 -3.31 14.44
CA ILE A 31 4.34 -3.08 13.05
C ILE A 31 4.31 -1.58 12.74
N ILE A 32 3.70 -0.77 13.59
CA ILE A 32 3.65 0.70 13.39
C ILE A 32 5.07 1.26 13.34
N SER A 33 5.94 0.82 14.25
CA SER A 33 7.35 1.24 14.29
C SER A 33 8.10 0.83 13.02
N PHE A 34 7.90 -0.39 12.54
CA PHE A 34 8.44 -0.89 11.28
C PHE A 34 7.98 -0.03 10.09
N LEU A 35 6.67 0.21 9.96
CA LEU A 35 6.09 1.00 8.88
C LEU A 35 6.62 2.43 8.89
N GLY A 36 6.76 3.04 10.07
CA GLY A 36 7.36 4.35 10.24
C GLY A 36 8.82 4.41 9.78
N ARG A 37 9.64 3.39 10.10
CA ARG A 37 11.02 3.30 9.61
C ARG A 37 11.08 3.09 8.10
N LEU A 38 10.19 2.25 7.56
CA LEU A 38 10.14 1.96 6.14
C LEU A 38 9.77 3.21 5.33
N LEU A 39 8.73 3.95 5.75
CA LEU A 39 8.33 5.21 5.13
C LEU A 39 9.46 6.24 5.13
N ARG A 40 10.11 6.45 6.29
CA ARG A 40 11.26 7.36 6.40
C ARG A 40 12.41 6.96 5.47
N SER A 41 12.58 5.67 5.19
CA SER A 41 13.61 5.18 4.27
C SER A 41 13.35 5.64 2.84
N PHE A 42 12.08 5.62 2.41
CA PHE A 42 11.71 6.12 1.08
C PHE A 42 11.83 7.64 1.02
N GLN A 43 11.33 8.34 2.05
CA GLN A 43 11.41 9.81 2.17
C GLN A 43 12.83 10.36 2.24
N ALA A 44 13.81 9.56 2.67
CA ALA A 44 15.21 9.96 2.69
C ALA A 44 15.85 10.03 1.30
N TYR A 45 15.19 9.49 0.27
CA TYR A 45 15.69 9.46 -1.10
C TYR A 45 14.62 9.84 -2.14
N PRO A 46 14.04 11.05 -2.04
CA PRO A 46 12.92 11.47 -2.89
C PRO A 46 13.29 11.61 -4.37
N GLN A 47 14.59 11.68 -4.70
CA GLN A 47 15.07 11.76 -6.08
C GLN A 47 14.93 10.45 -6.88
N TYR A 48 14.62 9.32 -6.23
CA TYR A 48 14.44 8.04 -6.93
C TYR A 48 12.96 7.70 -7.04
N PRO A 49 12.37 7.78 -8.24
CA PRO A 49 10.95 7.50 -8.43
C PRO A 49 10.68 5.98 -8.55
N ILE A 50 11.34 5.20 -7.69
CA ILE A 50 11.28 3.74 -7.65
C ILE A 50 11.39 3.22 -6.21
N ILE A 51 10.75 2.09 -5.95
CA ILE A 51 10.80 1.42 -4.65
C ILE A 51 11.75 0.20 -4.71
N PRO A 52 12.87 0.23 -3.97
CA PRO A 52 13.75 -0.93 -3.82
C PRO A 52 12.99 -2.12 -3.25
N ARG A 53 13.31 -3.32 -3.74
CA ARG A 53 12.71 -4.58 -3.24
C ARG A 53 11.18 -4.56 -3.21
N LYS A 54 10.55 -3.92 -4.22
CA LYS A 54 9.08 -3.72 -4.31
C LYS A 54 8.24 -4.97 -4.00
N THR A 55 8.66 -6.16 -4.44
CA THR A 55 7.94 -7.41 -4.16
C THR A 55 7.90 -7.74 -2.66
N THR A 56 9.03 -7.60 -1.98
CA THR A 56 9.11 -7.81 -0.52
C THR A 56 8.36 -6.71 0.22
N VAL A 57 8.49 -5.45 -0.21
CA VAL A 57 7.74 -4.32 0.36
C VAL A 57 6.24 -4.56 0.25
N ALA A 58 5.73 -4.85 -0.95
CA ALA A 58 4.32 -5.14 -1.20
C ALA A 58 3.82 -6.30 -0.32
N LYS A 59 4.60 -7.38 -0.22
CA LYS A 59 4.27 -8.51 0.66
C LYS A 59 4.15 -8.08 2.12
N ARG A 60 5.08 -7.29 2.65
CA ARG A 60 5.03 -6.82 4.06
C ARG A 60 3.84 -5.89 4.28
N LEU A 61 3.58 -4.96 3.37
CA LEU A 61 2.42 -4.07 3.48
C LEU A 61 1.10 -4.84 3.41
N ALA A 62 0.96 -5.84 2.54
CA ALA A 62 -0.21 -6.71 2.52
C ALA A 62 -0.41 -7.45 3.85
N GLN A 63 0.67 -7.94 4.48
CA GLN A 63 0.61 -8.56 5.80
C GLN A 63 0.13 -7.57 6.88
N CYS A 64 0.55 -6.31 6.81
CA CYS A 64 0.10 -5.26 7.73
C CYS A 64 -1.39 -4.87 7.55
N LEU A 65 -2.03 -5.26 6.44
CA LEU A 65 -3.47 -5.10 6.22
C LEU A 65 -4.29 -6.31 6.70
N ASN A 66 -3.72 -7.20 7.52
CA ASN A 66 -4.49 -8.28 8.14
C ASN A 66 -5.64 -7.69 8.99
N PRO A 67 -6.90 -8.13 8.79
CA PRO A 67 -8.06 -7.65 9.55
C PRO A 67 -7.95 -7.81 11.06
N GLY A 68 -7.09 -8.74 11.54
CA GLY A 68 -6.84 -8.94 12.97
C GLY A 68 -6.00 -7.85 13.64
N PHE A 69 -5.41 -6.92 12.89
CA PHE A 69 -4.64 -5.80 13.45
C PHE A 69 -5.53 -4.58 13.74
N PRO A 70 -5.13 -3.71 14.70
CA PRO A 70 -5.88 -2.50 15.02
C PRO A 70 -5.81 -1.48 13.89
N ALA A 71 -6.84 -0.63 13.79
CA ALA A 71 -6.98 0.36 12.73
C ALA A 71 -5.77 1.30 12.59
N GLY A 72 -5.05 1.63 13.67
CA GLY A 72 -3.83 2.43 13.61
C GLY A 72 -2.72 1.79 12.77
N VAL A 73 -2.62 0.46 12.75
CA VAL A 73 -1.70 -0.27 11.86
C VAL A 73 -2.15 -0.13 10.41
N HIS A 74 -3.45 -0.29 10.14
CA HIS A 74 -4.00 -0.15 8.80
C HIS A 74 -3.79 1.25 8.25
N GLN A 75 -4.11 2.29 9.03
CA GLN A 75 -3.91 3.69 8.63
C GLN A 75 -2.45 3.99 8.31
N LYS A 76 -1.52 3.50 9.14
CA LYS A 76 -0.09 3.68 8.88
C LYS A 76 0.37 2.92 7.64
N THR A 77 -0.21 1.76 7.38
CA THR A 77 0.07 0.97 6.18
C THR A 77 -0.42 1.68 4.92
N LEU A 78 -1.63 2.24 4.95
CA LEU A 78 -2.21 3.02 3.86
C LEU A 78 -1.42 4.31 3.60
N GLU A 79 -0.87 4.96 4.63
CA GLU A 79 0.07 6.08 4.46
C GLU A 79 1.32 5.68 3.65
N VAL A 80 1.87 4.50 3.93
CA VAL A 80 3.03 3.97 3.17
C VAL A 80 2.64 3.66 1.72
N TYR A 81 1.47 3.05 1.48
CA TYR A 81 0.96 2.82 0.12
C TYR A 81 0.79 4.14 -0.65
N ALA A 82 0.16 5.14 -0.03
CA ALA A 82 -0.04 6.44 -0.65
C ALA A 82 1.29 7.08 -1.06
N TYR A 83 2.28 7.08 -0.16
CA TYR A 83 3.62 7.61 -0.47
C TYR A 83 4.29 6.84 -1.62
N ILE A 84 4.17 5.51 -1.64
CA ILE A 84 4.71 4.67 -2.71
C ILE A 84 4.08 5.06 -4.06
N PHE A 85 2.76 5.22 -4.11
CA PHE A 85 2.05 5.57 -5.35
C PHE A 85 2.33 7.00 -5.81
N GLU A 86 2.66 7.93 -4.90
CA GLU A 86 3.13 9.27 -5.26
C GLU A 86 4.56 9.27 -5.79
N THR A 87 5.39 8.33 -5.33
CA THR A 87 6.81 8.27 -5.67
C THR A 87 7.06 7.58 -7.00
N ILE A 88 6.32 6.52 -7.32
CA ILE A 88 6.58 5.70 -8.52
C ILE A 88 6.18 6.45 -9.80
N GLU A 89 7.07 6.44 -10.81
CA GLU A 89 6.75 6.93 -12.16
C GLU A 89 5.42 6.38 -12.69
N PRO A 90 4.52 7.18 -13.30
CA PRO A 90 3.18 6.73 -13.69
C PRO A 90 3.14 5.45 -14.53
N ASN A 91 4.03 5.34 -15.52
CA ASN A 91 4.13 4.15 -16.37
C ASN A 91 4.60 2.91 -15.60
N GLN A 92 5.43 3.10 -14.58
CA GLN A 92 5.88 2.03 -13.70
C GLN A 92 4.77 1.64 -12.72
N LEU A 93 3.98 2.60 -12.24
CA LEU A 93 2.85 2.36 -11.36
C LEU A 93 1.81 1.46 -12.05
N VAL A 94 1.46 1.75 -13.30
CA VAL A 94 0.56 0.89 -14.10
C VAL A 94 1.05 -0.56 -14.14
N ARG A 95 2.33 -0.76 -14.47
CA ARG A 95 2.93 -2.11 -14.56
C ARG A 95 2.95 -2.84 -13.23
N ASP A 96 3.18 -2.11 -12.14
CA ASP A 96 3.28 -2.67 -10.80
C ASP A 96 1.94 -2.71 -10.06
N MET A 97 0.87 -2.15 -10.63
CA MET A 97 -0.43 -2.05 -9.99
C MET A 97 -0.94 -3.42 -9.50
N PRO A 98 -0.85 -4.52 -10.27
CA PRO A 98 -1.28 -5.84 -9.78
C PRO A 98 -0.55 -6.29 -8.52
N LEU A 99 0.75 -5.98 -8.40
CA LEU A 99 1.56 -6.33 -7.23
C LEU A 99 1.06 -5.61 -5.97
N TRP A 100 0.80 -4.31 -6.07
CA TRP A 100 0.32 -3.53 -4.94
C TRP A 100 -1.14 -3.83 -4.58
N SER A 101 -1.96 -4.14 -5.59
CA SER A 101 -3.37 -4.50 -5.42
C SER A 101 -3.57 -5.75 -4.58
N ALA A 102 -2.60 -6.67 -4.59
CA ALA A 102 -2.67 -7.94 -3.88
C ALA A 102 -2.89 -7.79 -2.35
N GLY A 103 -2.45 -6.68 -1.76
CA GLY A 103 -2.75 -6.34 -0.36
C GLY A 103 -3.97 -5.44 -0.20
N VAL A 104 -4.14 -4.45 -1.09
CA VAL A 104 -5.19 -3.42 -0.97
C VAL A 104 -6.58 -4.00 -1.20
N PHE A 105 -6.76 -4.79 -2.26
CA PHE A 105 -8.08 -5.27 -2.67
C PHE A 105 -8.75 -6.19 -1.64
N PRO A 106 -8.07 -7.22 -1.09
CA PRO A 106 -8.69 -8.06 -0.06
C PRO A 106 -9.08 -7.28 1.20
N PHE A 107 -8.36 -6.20 1.51
CA PHE A 107 -8.61 -5.39 2.70
C PHE A 107 -9.85 -4.50 2.61
N VAL A 108 -10.33 -4.18 1.40
CA VAL A 108 -11.45 -3.23 1.20
C VAL A 108 -12.68 -3.58 2.03
N GLN A 109 -13.12 -4.84 2.00
CA GLN A 109 -14.28 -5.32 2.76
C GLN A 109 -14.05 -5.40 4.29
N HIS A 110 -12.78 -5.37 4.72
CA HIS A 110 -12.41 -5.53 6.14
C HIS A 110 -12.01 -4.21 6.80
N ALA A 111 -11.92 -3.12 6.02
CA ALA A 111 -11.55 -1.82 6.53
C ALA A 111 -12.62 -1.29 7.50
N ALA A 112 -12.19 -0.90 8.71
CA ALA A 112 -13.06 -0.25 9.66
C ALA A 112 -13.65 1.04 9.07
N THR A 113 -14.86 1.43 9.48
CA THR A 113 -15.61 2.58 8.93
C THR A 113 -14.78 3.87 8.91
N HIS A 114 -13.99 4.14 9.94
CA HIS A 114 -13.14 5.34 10.01
C HIS A 114 -11.84 5.23 9.19
N VAL A 115 -11.47 4.05 8.70
CA VAL A 115 -10.34 3.81 7.80
C VAL A 115 -10.76 3.85 6.33
N LYS A 116 -12.01 3.48 6.03
CA LYS A 116 -12.58 3.49 4.66
C LYS A 116 -12.29 4.81 3.90
N PRO A 117 -12.44 6.02 4.46
CA PRO A 117 -12.13 7.26 3.73
C PRO A 117 -10.70 7.34 3.20
N GLN A 118 -9.72 6.92 3.99
CA GLN A 118 -8.31 6.91 3.57
C GLN A 118 -8.06 5.89 2.47
N LEU A 119 -8.65 4.69 2.61
CA LEU A 119 -8.53 3.63 1.62
C LEU A 119 -9.18 4.01 0.29
N LEU A 120 -10.40 4.54 0.32
CA LEU A 120 -11.13 4.97 -0.88
C LEU A 120 -10.41 6.13 -1.58
N SER A 121 -9.81 7.06 -0.82
CA SER A 121 -8.97 8.12 -1.39
C SER A 121 -7.77 7.57 -2.18
N ILE A 122 -7.15 6.47 -1.71
CA ILE A 122 -6.09 5.78 -2.45
C ILE A 122 -6.63 5.17 -3.75
N ILE A 123 -7.79 4.52 -3.69
CA ILE A 123 -8.43 3.93 -4.88
C ILE A 123 -8.75 5.02 -5.91
N GLU A 124 -9.39 6.10 -5.48
CA GLU A 124 -9.75 7.21 -6.35
C GLU A 124 -8.53 7.89 -6.97
N LYS A 125 -7.52 8.22 -6.16
CA LYS A 125 -6.36 9.00 -6.60
C LYS A 125 -5.42 8.18 -7.49
N TYR A 126 -5.27 6.88 -7.26
CA TYR A 126 -4.23 6.09 -7.92
C TYR A 126 -4.73 4.98 -8.83
N TYR A 127 -5.92 4.44 -8.61
CA TYR A 127 -6.47 3.38 -9.47
C TYR A 127 -7.37 3.96 -10.56
N PHE A 128 -8.34 4.81 -10.19
CA PHE A 128 -9.28 5.36 -11.17
C PHE A 128 -8.59 6.29 -12.18
N ARG A 129 -7.53 6.99 -11.75
CA ARG A 129 -6.72 7.83 -12.64
C ARG A 129 -5.96 7.06 -13.73
N LEU A 130 -5.83 5.74 -13.62
CA LEU A 130 -5.19 4.91 -14.66
C LEU A 130 -6.08 4.75 -15.91
N GLY A 131 -7.40 5.00 -15.80
CA GLY A 131 -8.32 4.89 -16.92
C GLY A 131 -8.26 3.51 -17.58
N HIS A 132 -7.99 3.46 -18.89
CA HIS A 132 -7.90 2.20 -19.63
C HIS A 132 -6.77 1.27 -19.15
N GLU A 133 -5.69 1.83 -18.59
CA GLU A 133 -4.55 1.06 -18.06
C GLU A 133 -4.90 0.27 -16.79
N LEU A 134 -6.08 0.52 -16.19
CA LEU A 134 -6.59 -0.26 -15.06
C LEU A 134 -7.03 -1.67 -15.47
N LYS A 135 -7.20 -1.96 -16.77
CA LYS A 135 -7.71 -3.24 -17.30
C LYS A 135 -7.10 -4.49 -16.64
N PRO A 136 -5.79 -4.59 -16.36
CA PRO A 136 -5.20 -5.76 -15.69
C PRO A 136 -5.70 -5.98 -14.26
N CYS A 137 -6.09 -4.91 -13.56
CA CYS A 137 -6.57 -4.96 -12.18
C CYS A 137 -8.10 -4.81 -12.06
N MET A 138 -8.80 -4.47 -13.15
CA MET A 138 -10.21 -4.11 -13.15
C MET A 138 -11.10 -5.16 -12.50
N ARG A 139 -10.92 -6.45 -12.86
CA ARG A 139 -11.70 -7.54 -12.26
C ARG A 139 -11.51 -7.60 -10.74
N GLY A 140 -10.28 -7.48 -10.27
CA GLY A 140 -9.97 -7.48 -8.84
C GLY A 140 -10.58 -6.28 -8.13
N LEU A 141 -10.55 -5.11 -8.76
CA LEU A 141 -11.10 -3.88 -8.20
C LEU A 141 -12.63 -3.96 -8.05
N VAL A 142 -13.33 -4.47 -9.06
CA VAL A 142 -14.78 -4.68 -9.00
C VAL A 142 -15.13 -5.65 -7.88
N ILE A 143 -14.43 -6.79 -7.77
CA ILE A 143 -14.66 -7.76 -6.70
C ILE A 143 -14.41 -7.13 -5.32
N ALA A 144 -13.40 -6.28 -5.18
CA ALA A 144 -13.07 -5.62 -3.92
C ALA A 144 -14.12 -4.59 -3.50
N LEU A 145 -14.67 -3.83 -4.46
CA LEU A 145 -15.63 -2.75 -4.19
C LEU A 145 -17.08 -3.23 -4.09
N LEU A 146 -17.43 -4.35 -4.73
CA LEU A 146 -18.82 -4.83 -4.79
C LEU A 146 -19.49 -4.95 -3.41
N PRO A 147 -18.85 -5.56 -2.37
CA PRO A 147 -19.47 -5.66 -1.05
C PRO A 147 -19.72 -4.30 -0.40
N VAL A 148 -18.87 -3.31 -0.66
CA VAL A 148 -19.01 -1.97 -0.09
C VAL A 148 -20.24 -1.26 -0.67
N VAL A 149 -20.49 -1.43 -1.97
CA VAL A 149 -21.68 -0.87 -2.64
C VAL A 149 -22.96 -1.55 -2.14
N GLU A 150 -22.92 -2.85 -1.90
CA GLU A 150 -24.06 -3.60 -1.34
C GLU A 150 -24.38 -3.16 0.10
N GLU A 151 -23.36 -2.86 0.92
CA GLU A 151 -23.54 -2.31 2.27
C GLU A 151 -24.21 -0.93 2.26
N GLU A 152 -23.75 -0.01 1.40
CA GLU A 152 -24.30 1.35 1.28
C GLU A 152 -25.73 1.38 0.72
N GLY A 153 -26.08 0.44 -0.15
CA GLY A 153 -27.42 0.30 -0.72
C GLY A 153 -28.43 -0.44 0.17
N SER A 154 -28.01 -0.92 1.35
CA SER A 154 -28.89 -1.65 2.26
C SER A 154 -29.79 -0.69 3.06
N GLU A 155 -31.06 -1.04 3.24
CA GLU A 155 -32.08 -0.28 4.01
C GLU A 155 -31.70 -0.03 5.49
N TYR A 156 -30.55 -0.53 5.94
CA TYR A 156 -29.99 -0.32 7.28
C TYR A 156 -29.08 0.91 7.37
N PHE A 157 -28.66 1.51 6.25
CA PHE A 157 -27.75 2.67 6.26
C PHE A 157 -28.47 4.01 6.53
N ASP A 158 -29.79 4.06 6.38
CA ASP A 158 -30.65 5.24 6.61
C ASP A 158 -31.19 5.34 8.06
N LYS A 159 -30.49 4.78 9.07
CA LYS A 159 -30.88 4.88 10.49
C LYS A 159 -29.83 5.48 11.39
#